data_AF-A0A371AWG8-F1
#
_entry.id   AF-A0A371AWG8-F1
#
_cell.length_a   1.000
_cell.length_b   1.000
_cell.length_c   1.000
_cell.angle_alpha   90.00
_cell.angle_beta   90.00
_cell.angle_gamma   90.00
#
_symmetry.space_group_name_H-M   'P 1'
#
loop_
_entity.id
_entity.type
_entity.pdbx_description
1 polymer ?
#
loop_
_entity_poly.entity_id
_entity_poly.type
_entity_poly.pdbx_seq_one_letter_code
_entity_poly.pdbx_strand_id
1 'polypeptide(L)'
;MNDKDIVISLRKQSVSTSRKLPYTMQLFAQEFFLRHLSSRKKRDDFILTGLLSIYSRLEFPQKVSVPIEFQVKSQENLLEYVKEQLEMIVQENTNDISMKIDYIKKKQDHKHKFLIQAQVIAKIKHMKIPFIIKFFIIQDRVLKSKEFIYPSLIKKNDSFSVSSVRLETVVAECFIEVLENKEILDSLYEIFIIAKIAQNFSLNGRKVQDYLRTQKEKSEKWFLETDFKNLFHFEIEKQHQVKWKQFCNVEGENENDFLQVTEIVCSLLEPVWNALFQDIEFFGDWMPELKRYLG
;
A
#
# COMPACT_ATOMS: atom_id res chain seq x y z
N MET A 1 12.40 -15.87 -27.94
CA MET A 1 12.54 -14.54 -27.31
C MET A 1 13.97 -14.11 -27.60
N ASN A 2 14.21 -13.08 -28.42
CA ASN A 2 15.58 -12.64 -28.75
C ASN A 2 16.32 -12.25 -27.47
N ASP A 3 17.52 -12.81 -27.27
CA ASP A 3 18.48 -12.55 -26.18
C ASP A 3 18.92 -11.08 -26.13
N LYS A 4 18.00 -10.17 -25.82
CA LYS A 4 18.35 -8.83 -25.34
C LYS A 4 18.55 -8.95 -23.84
N ASP A 5 19.80 -8.84 -23.42
CA ASP A 5 20.22 -8.84 -22.01
C ASP A 5 19.21 -8.06 -21.14
N ILE A 6 18.61 -8.75 -20.17
CA ILE A 6 17.63 -8.20 -19.23
C ILE A 6 18.13 -6.90 -18.59
N VAL A 7 19.45 -6.77 -18.35
CA VAL A 7 20.07 -5.58 -17.77
C VAL A 7 19.95 -4.38 -18.73
N ILE A 8 20.08 -4.60 -20.04
CA ILE A 8 19.90 -3.54 -21.04
C ILE A 8 18.44 -3.07 -21.04
N SER A 9 17.49 -3.99 -20.96
CA SER A 9 16.06 -3.67 -20.90
C SER A 9 15.73 -2.87 -19.63
N LEU A 10 16.25 -3.28 -18.48
CA LEU A 10 16.09 -2.57 -17.21
C LEU A 10 16.74 -1.19 -17.22
N ARG A 11 17.90 -1.02 -17.87
CA ARG A 11 18.52 0.31 -18.07
C ARG A 11 17.68 1.22 -18.94
N LYS A 12 17.13 0.71 -20.05
CA LYS A 12 16.24 1.50 -20.90
C LYS A 12 15.00 1.93 -20.13
N GLN A 13 14.42 1.00 -19.37
CA GLN A 13 13.26 1.30 -18.54
C GLN A 13 13.59 2.37 -17.48
N SER A 14 14.73 2.24 -16.79
CA SER A 14 15.14 3.20 -15.76
C SER A 14 15.30 4.61 -16.33
N VAL A 15 15.91 4.75 -17.51
CA VAL A 15 16.05 6.04 -18.21
C VAL A 15 14.69 6.61 -18.62
N SER A 16 13.83 5.80 -19.27
CA SER A 16 12.53 6.27 -19.77
C SER A 16 11.58 6.74 -18.66
N THR A 17 11.77 6.24 -17.44
CA THR A 17 10.94 6.54 -16.28
C THR A 17 11.64 7.42 -15.25
N SER A 18 12.82 7.97 -15.59
CA SER A 18 13.62 8.83 -14.70
C SER A 18 13.90 8.20 -13.33
N ARG A 19 14.05 6.87 -13.30
CA ARG A 19 14.34 6.08 -12.10
C ARG A 19 15.81 5.66 -12.06
N LYS A 20 16.34 5.50 -10.86
CA LYS A 20 17.67 4.89 -10.67
C LYS A 20 17.62 3.42 -11.08
N LEU A 21 18.67 2.93 -11.76
CA LEU A 21 18.76 1.54 -12.20
C LEU A 21 18.58 0.53 -11.04
N PRO A 22 19.24 0.67 -9.87
CA PRO A 22 19.07 -0.29 -8.77
C PRO A 22 17.62 -0.45 -8.34
N TYR A 23 16.86 0.66 -8.34
CA TYR A 23 15.44 0.64 -8.00
C TYR A 23 14.58 -0.04 -9.08
N THR A 24 14.88 0.21 -10.35
CA THR A 24 14.22 -0.48 -11.47
C THR A 24 14.48 -1.99 -11.42
N MET A 25 15.69 -2.40 -11.06
CA MET A 25 16.03 -3.81 -10.85
C MET A 25 15.30 -4.42 -9.65
N GLN A 26 15.09 -3.65 -8.58
CA GLN A 26 14.32 -4.09 -7.43
C GLN A 26 12.84 -4.27 -7.76
N LEU A 27 12.22 -3.34 -8.50
CA LEU A 27 10.85 -3.49 -9.00
C LEU A 27 10.69 -4.75 -9.85
N PHE A 28 11.67 -5.02 -10.72
CA PHE A 28 11.66 -6.24 -11.52
C PHE A 28 11.75 -7.50 -10.65
N ALA A 29 12.59 -7.50 -9.61
CA ALA A 29 12.67 -8.59 -8.65
C ALA A 29 11.36 -8.77 -7.86
N GLN A 30 10.72 -7.67 -7.45
CA GLN A 30 9.42 -7.71 -6.76
C GLN A 30 8.30 -8.21 -7.68
N GLU A 31 8.25 -7.74 -8.93
CA GLU A 31 7.32 -8.23 -9.95
C GLU A 31 7.50 -9.73 -10.17
N PHE A 32 8.75 -10.19 -10.33
CA PHE A 32 9.04 -11.61 -10.48
C PHE A 32 8.52 -12.39 -9.28
N PHE A 33 8.82 -11.96 -8.05
CA PHE A 33 8.33 -12.61 -6.85
C PHE A 33 6.79 -12.69 -6.82
N LEU A 34 6.10 -11.58 -7.10
CA LEU A 34 4.64 -11.52 -7.10
C LEU A 34 4.01 -12.39 -8.19
N ARG A 35 4.65 -12.50 -9.36
CA ARG A 35 4.21 -13.37 -10.44
C ARG A 35 4.26 -14.84 -10.02
N HIS A 36 5.31 -15.24 -9.30
CA HIS A 36 5.44 -16.59 -8.77
C HIS A 36 4.43 -16.86 -7.65
N LEU A 37 4.19 -15.88 -6.77
CA LEU A 37 3.11 -15.98 -5.78
C LEU A 37 1.75 -16.18 -6.48
N SER A 38 1.48 -15.45 -7.56
CA SER A 38 0.19 -15.49 -8.27
C SER A 38 -0.18 -16.84 -8.88
N SER A 39 0.80 -17.71 -9.14
CA SER A 39 0.58 -19.06 -9.66
C SER A 39 0.40 -20.11 -8.56
N ARG A 40 0.55 -19.75 -7.28
CA ARG A 40 0.41 -20.66 -6.14
C ARG A 40 -1.06 -20.92 -5.80
N LYS A 41 -1.36 -22.15 -5.36
CA LYS A 41 -2.68 -22.55 -4.84
C LYS A 41 -3.15 -21.73 -3.64
N LYS A 42 -2.20 -21.20 -2.84
CA LYS A 42 -2.45 -20.45 -1.61
C LYS A 42 -2.26 -18.94 -1.77
N ARG A 43 -2.25 -18.43 -3.02
CA ARG A 43 -2.03 -17.00 -3.31
C ARG A 43 -3.03 -16.07 -2.60
N ASP A 44 -4.25 -16.53 -2.38
CA ASP A 44 -5.32 -15.72 -1.79
C ASP A 44 -5.21 -15.56 -0.27
N ASP A 45 -4.25 -16.25 0.36
CA ASP A 45 -3.90 -16.02 1.77
C ASP A 45 -3.01 -14.77 1.95
N PHE A 46 -2.45 -14.23 0.86
CA PHE A 46 -1.54 -13.09 0.84
C PHE A 46 -2.15 -11.92 0.08
N ILE A 47 -2.74 -10.97 0.80
CA ILE A 47 -3.43 -9.84 0.18
C ILE A 47 -2.49 -8.64 0.04
N LEU A 48 -2.10 -8.31 -1.19
CA LEU A 48 -1.18 -7.22 -1.49
C LEU A 48 -1.78 -5.87 -1.03
N THR A 49 -1.01 -5.15 -0.21
CA THR A 49 -1.35 -3.84 0.35
C THR A 49 -0.15 -2.87 0.26
N GLY A 50 -0.25 -1.72 0.92
CA GLY A 50 0.84 -0.77 1.07
C GLY A 50 1.18 0.00 -0.20
N LEU A 51 2.26 0.77 -0.14
CA LEU A 51 2.65 1.69 -1.21
C LEU A 51 2.91 1.00 -2.55
N LEU A 52 3.53 -0.20 -2.55
CA LEU A 52 3.78 -0.91 -3.81
C LEU A 52 2.48 -1.21 -4.56
N SER A 53 1.41 -1.56 -3.83
CA SER A 53 0.10 -1.82 -4.42
C SER A 53 -0.50 -0.56 -5.05
N ILE A 54 -0.33 0.60 -4.41
CA ILE A 54 -0.83 1.89 -4.92
C ILE A 54 -0.04 2.30 -6.15
N TYR A 55 1.29 2.28 -6.06
CA TYR A 55 2.16 2.73 -7.14
C TYR A 55 2.10 1.82 -8.37
N SER A 56 1.97 0.51 -8.21
CA SER A 56 1.77 -0.39 -9.35
C SER A 56 0.51 -0.05 -10.16
N ARG A 57 -0.54 0.48 -9.54
CA ARG A 57 -1.73 0.99 -10.26
C ARG A 57 -1.50 2.30 -11.01
N LEU A 58 -0.44 3.03 -10.67
CA LEU A 58 0.01 4.26 -11.34
C LEU A 58 1.18 4.03 -12.30
N GLU A 59 1.45 2.78 -12.67
CA GLU A 59 2.60 2.40 -13.49
C GLU A 59 3.96 2.78 -12.87
N PHE A 60 4.05 2.67 -11.54
CA PHE A 60 5.26 2.81 -10.73
C PHE A 60 5.94 4.20 -10.77
N PRO A 61 5.22 5.28 -10.40
CA PRO A 61 5.74 6.65 -10.45
C PRO A 61 6.76 6.96 -9.35
N GLN A 62 6.87 6.10 -8.35
CA GLN A 62 7.73 6.27 -7.19
C GLN A 62 9.22 6.31 -7.57
N LYS A 63 10.00 7.09 -6.80
CA LYS A 63 11.45 7.26 -7.03
C LYS A 63 12.32 6.49 -6.04
N VAL A 64 11.70 5.89 -5.01
CA VAL A 64 12.38 5.16 -3.93
C VAL A 64 11.86 3.72 -3.80
N SER A 65 12.71 2.90 -3.18
CA SER A 65 12.42 1.51 -2.81
C SER A 65 11.34 1.46 -1.74
N VAL A 66 10.26 0.75 -2.02
CA VAL A 66 9.23 0.41 -1.02
C VAL A 66 9.17 -1.11 -0.84
N PRO A 67 8.83 -1.62 0.36
CA PRO A 67 8.67 -3.05 0.59
C PRO A 67 7.46 -3.62 -0.16
N ILE A 68 7.46 -4.94 -0.37
CA ILE A 68 6.21 -5.66 -0.64
C ILE A 68 5.48 -5.81 0.69
N GLU A 69 4.20 -5.46 0.74
CA GLU A 69 3.40 -5.54 1.96
C GLU A 69 2.17 -6.41 1.72
N PHE A 70 1.94 -7.36 2.63
CA PHE A 70 0.79 -8.27 2.59
C PHE A 70 -0.01 -8.18 3.88
N GLN A 71 -1.33 -8.25 3.78
CA GLN A 71 -2.20 -8.64 4.89
C GLN A 71 -2.37 -10.17 4.86
N VAL A 72 -2.21 -10.81 6.01
CA VAL A 72 -2.38 -12.26 6.19
C VAL A 72 -3.29 -12.53 7.38
N LYS A 73 -4.11 -13.58 7.31
CA LYS A 73 -4.98 -13.96 8.42
C LYS A 73 -4.16 -14.60 9.55
N SER A 74 -4.49 -14.25 10.79
CA SER A 74 -3.95 -14.93 11.97
C SER A 74 -4.35 -16.40 11.97
N GLN A 75 -3.37 -17.28 12.18
CA GLN A 75 -3.56 -18.73 12.30
C GLN A 75 -2.44 -19.34 13.15
N GLU A 76 -2.67 -20.55 13.63
CA GLU A 76 -1.63 -21.35 14.27
C GLU A 76 -0.45 -21.54 13.32
N ASN A 77 0.77 -21.48 13.85
CA ASN A 77 2.01 -21.67 13.09
C ASN A 77 2.20 -20.71 11.90
N LEU A 78 1.56 -19.52 11.91
CA LEU A 78 1.64 -18.55 10.80
C LEU A 78 3.08 -18.22 10.36
N LEU A 79 4.04 -18.14 11.29
CA LEU A 79 5.44 -17.90 10.93
C LEU A 79 6.01 -19.03 10.06
N GLU A 80 5.74 -20.28 10.42
CA GLU A 80 6.23 -21.43 9.67
C GLU A 80 5.54 -21.53 8.32
N TYR A 81 4.22 -21.30 8.30
CA TYR A 81 3.45 -21.19 7.07
C TYR A 81 4.05 -20.15 6.11
N VAL A 82 4.33 -18.93 6.58
CA VAL A 82 4.95 -17.88 5.76
C VAL A 82 6.32 -18.30 5.25
N LYS A 83 7.15 -18.97 6.07
CA LYS A 83 8.46 -19.48 5.60
C LYS A 83 8.30 -20.48 4.48
N GLU A 84 7.46 -21.50 4.65
CA GLU A 84 7.21 -22.53 3.64
C GLU A 84 6.75 -21.91 2.31
N GLN A 85 5.79 -20.97 2.36
CA GLN A 85 5.32 -20.30 1.16
C GLN A 85 6.42 -19.47 0.49
N LEU A 86 7.22 -18.72 1.27
CA LEU A 86 8.33 -17.95 0.73
C LEU A 86 9.41 -18.84 0.10
N GLU A 87 9.78 -19.94 0.76
CA GLU A 87 10.78 -20.89 0.27
C GLU A 87 10.36 -21.50 -1.07
N MET A 88 9.10 -21.91 -1.19
CA MET A 88 8.56 -22.38 -2.46
C MET A 88 8.62 -21.31 -3.55
N ILE A 89 8.31 -20.06 -3.24
CA ILE A 89 8.32 -18.97 -4.24
C ILE A 89 9.74 -18.67 -4.74
N VAL A 90 10.73 -18.60 -3.83
CA VAL A 90 12.11 -18.22 -4.22
C VAL A 90 12.89 -19.34 -4.90
N GLN A 91 12.43 -20.59 -4.85
CA GLN A 91 13.05 -21.72 -5.57
C GLN A 91 12.90 -21.62 -7.09
N GLU A 92 11.92 -20.86 -7.58
CA GLU A 92 11.72 -20.68 -9.02
C GLU A 92 12.72 -19.67 -9.58
N ASN A 93 13.59 -20.16 -10.47
CA ASN A 93 14.68 -19.40 -11.05
C ASN A 93 14.59 -19.43 -12.58
N THR A 94 15.11 -18.39 -13.22
CA THR A 94 15.26 -18.31 -14.68
C THR A 94 16.71 -17.97 -15.05
N ASN A 95 17.01 -17.92 -16.35
CA ASN A 95 18.32 -17.48 -16.84
C ASN A 95 18.66 -16.02 -16.51
N ASP A 96 17.65 -15.22 -16.14
CA ASP A 96 17.80 -13.78 -15.92
C ASP A 96 17.80 -13.39 -14.44
N ILE A 97 17.09 -14.15 -13.61
CA ILE A 97 16.93 -13.85 -12.18
C ILE A 97 16.83 -15.14 -11.38
N SER A 98 17.51 -15.15 -10.22
CA SER A 98 17.31 -16.13 -9.16
C SER A 98 17.09 -15.46 -7.81
N MET A 99 16.50 -16.15 -6.84
CA MET A 99 16.23 -15.60 -5.51
C MET A 99 16.67 -16.53 -4.39
N LYS A 100 16.93 -15.93 -3.23
CA LYS A 100 17.05 -16.65 -1.97
C LYS A 100 16.54 -15.79 -0.82
N ILE A 101 16.05 -16.45 0.21
CA ILE A 101 15.73 -15.79 1.48
C ILE A 101 17.04 -15.53 2.23
N ASP A 102 17.18 -14.32 2.75
CA ASP A 102 18.30 -13.92 3.60
C ASP A 102 17.95 -14.10 5.08
N TYR A 103 16.77 -13.60 5.48
CA TYR A 103 16.20 -13.88 6.80
C TYR A 103 14.68 -13.76 6.77
N ILE A 104 14.04 -14.39 7.75
CA ILE A 104 12.64 -14.19 8.12
C ILE A 104 12.60 -14.02 9.64
N LYS A 105 11.99 -12.94 10.13
CA LYS A 105 11.88 -12.67 11.56
C LYS A 105 10.50 -12.14 11.93
N LYS A 106 10.02 -12.56 13.09
CA LYS A 106 8.87 -11.95 13.75
C LYS A 106 9.33 -10.66 14.43
N LYS A 107 8.59 -9.58 14.21
CA LYS A 107 8.70 -8.30 14.89
C LYS A 107 7.42 -8.08 15.67
N GLN A 108 7.55 -7.57 16.88
CA GLN A 108 6.41 -7.03 17.59
C GLN A 108 6.24 -5.59 17.11
N ASP A 109 5.07 -5.28 16.56
CA ASP A 109 4.64 -3.92 16.28
C ASP A 109 3.44 -3.66 17.20
N HIS A 110 3.55 -2.64 18.05
CA HIS A 110 2.53 -2.29 19.02
C HIS A 110 1.21 -1.88 18.33
N LYS A 111 1.27 -1.38 17.09
CA LYS A 111 0.09 -0.96 16.32
C LYS A 111 -0.59 -2.13 15.58
N HIS A 112 0.19 -2.98 14.92
CA HIS A 112 -0.34 -4.06 14.06
C HIS A 112 -0.42 -5.44 14.73
N LYS A 113 -0.35 -5.46 16.08
CA LYS A 113 -0.31 -6.64 16.98
C LYS A 113 0.87 -7.60 16.76
N PHE A 114 1.22 -8.00 15.53
CA PHE A 114 2.44 -8.72 15.17
C PHE A 114 2.78 -8.54 13.68
N LEU A 115 4.08 -8.36 13.38
CA LEU A 115 4.62 -8.19 12.03
C LEU A 115 5.57 -9.36 11.73
N ILE A 116 5.46 -10.00 10.56
CA ILE A 116 6.55 -10.85 10.03
C ILE A 116 7.29 -10.04 8.97
N GLN A 117 8.62 -10.03 9.03
CA GLN A 117 9.45 -9.39 8.01
C GLN A 117 10.42 -10.40 7.42
N ALA A 118 10.45 -10.46 6.09
CA ALA A 118 11.43 -11.22 5.33
C ALA A 118 12.31 -10.29 4.51
N GLN A 119 13.57 -10.70 4.31
CA GLN A 119 14.44 -10.13 3.29
C GLN A 119 14.76 -11.20 2.26
N VAL A 120 14.53 -10.86 1.00
CA VAL A 120 14.87 -11.69 -0.16
C VAL A 120 16.01 -11.00 -0.90
N ILE A 121 17.01 -11.78 -1.31
CA ILE A 121 18.09 -11.32 -2.18
C ILE A 121 17.85 -11.93 -3.56
N ALA A 122 17.45 -11.10 -4.51
CA ALA A 122 17.45 -11.46 -5.91
C ALA A 122 18.87 -11.33 -6.49
N LYS A 123 19.23 -12.22 -7.40
CA LYS A 123 20.44 -12.14 -8.21
C LYS A 123 20.03 -11.96 -9.66
N ILE A 124 20.28 -10.78 -10.22
CA ILE A 124 20.05 -10.47 -11.64
C ILE A 124 21.42 -10.41 -12.29
N LYS A 125 21.75 -11.42 -13.10
CA LYS A 125 23.12 -11.70 -13.59
C LYS A 125 24.14 -11.73 -12.43
N HIS A 126 25.01 -10.75 -12.30
CA HIS A 126 26.03 -10.66 -11.24
C HIS A 126 25.65 -9.71 -10.09
N MET A 127 24.53 -9.00 -10.19
CA MET A 127 24.10 -8.01 -9.20
C MET A 127 23.18 -8.63 -8.14
N LYS A 128 23.43 -8.32 -6.87
CA LYS A 128 22.56 -8.69 -5.75
C LYS A 128 21.61 -7.54 -5.43
N ILE A 129 20.31 -7.82 -5.45
CA ILE A 129 19.25 -6.85 -5.28
C ILE A 129 18.38 -7.29 -4.08
N PRO A 130 18.63 -6.74 -2.88
CA PRO A 130 17.81 -7.03 -1.72
C PRO A 130 16.46 -6.30 -1.79
N PHE A 131 15.41 -6.94 -1.33
CA PHE A 131 14.12 -6.29 -1.07
C PHE A 131 13.45 -6.88 0.17
N ILE A 132 12.58 -6.10 0.77
CA ILE A 132 11.87 -6.44 2.01
C ILE A 132 10.43 -6.84 1.68
N ILE A 133 9.95 -7.86 2.39
CA ILE A 133 8.54 -8.26 2.42
C ILE A 133 8.05 -8.13 3.86
N LYS A 134 6.92 -7.49 4.07
CA LYS A 134 6.25 -7.36 5.37
C LYS A 134 4.88 -8.04 5.33
N PHE A 135 4.53 -8.72 6.41
CA PHE A 135 3.24 -9.37 6.60
C PHE A 135 2.55 -8.81 7.84
N PHE A 136 1.44 -8.13 7.62
CA PHE A 136 0.57 -7.57 8.64
C PHE A 136 -0.51 -8.59 9.01
N ILE A 137 -0.60 -8.92 10.29
CA ILE A 137 -1.45 -10.02 10.76
C ILE A 137 -2.83 -9.48 11.13
N ILE A 138 -3.86 -10.00 10.48
CA ILE A 138 -5.25 -9.63 10.71
C ILE A 138 -5.95 -10.73 11.52
N GLN A 139 -6.48 -10.38 12.70
CA GLN A 139 -7.09 -11.35 13.62
C GLN A 139 -8.54 -11.70 13.24
N ASP A 140 -9.42 -10.70 13.08
CA ASP A 140 -10.88 -10.93 13.03
C ASP A 140 -11.62 -10.18 11.90
N ARG A 141 -10.90 -9.70 10.89
CA ARG A 141 -11.50 -9.05 9.72
C ARG A 141 -11.58 -10.04 8.56
N VAL A 142 -12.70 -9.99 7.83
CA VAL A 142 -12.80 -10.65 6.52
C VAL A 142 -11.80 -9.95 5.61
N LEU A 143 -10.86 -10.71 5.06
CA LEU A 143 -9.95 -10.21 4.02
C LEU A 143 -10.79 -9.85 2.78
N LYS A 144 -11.17 -8.58 2.68
CA LYS A 144 -11.85 -8.06 1.49
C LYS A 144 -10.81 -7.79 0.42
N SER A 145 -10.44 -8.83 -0.32
CA SER A 145 -9.57 -8.70 -1.48
C SER A 145 -10.36 -8.37 -2.74
N LYS A 146 -9.68 -7.78 -3.70
CA LYS A 146 -10.11 -7.66 -5.09
C LYS A 146 -8.97 -8.15 -5.96
N GLU A 147 -9.34 -8.81 -7.04
CA GLU A 147 -8.39 -9.14 -8.09
C GLU A 147 -7.78 -7.84 -8.67
N PHE A 148 -6.45 -7.75 -8.66
CA PHE A 148 -5.70 -6.65 -9.22
C PHE A 148 -4.79 -7.17 -10.33
N ILE A 149 -4.95 -6.60 -11.53
CA ILE A 149 -4.08 -6.88 -12.67
C ILE A 149 -2.78 -6.10 -12.46
N TYR A 150 -1.75 -6.79 -12.00
CA TYR A 150 -0.44 -6.22 -11.78
C TYR A 150 0.28 -6.01 -13.12
N PRO A 151 0.74 -4.79 -13.43
CA PRO A 151 1.38 -4.50 -14.72
C PRO A 151 2.81 -5.05 -14.77
N SER A 152 3.27 -5.41 -15.97
CA SER A 152 4.70 -5.70 -16.16
C SER A 152 5.51 -4.43 -16.25
N LEU A 153 6.71 -4.46 -15.66
CA LEU A 153 7.69 -3.40 -15.76
C LEU A 153 8.32 -3.28 -17.16
N ILE A 154 8.47 -4.39 -17.90
CA ILE A 154 9.20 -4.43 -19.18
C ILE A 154 8.28 -4.71 -20.36
N LYS A 155 7.34 -5.66 -20.23
CA LYS A 155 6.51 -6.13 -21.34
C LYS A 155 5.07 -5.65 -21.18
N LYS A 156 4.68 -4.62 -21.92
CA LYS A 156 3.34 -3.98 -21.80
C LYS A 156 2.13 -4.94 -21.86
N ASN A 157 2.27 -6.13 -22.46
CA ASN A 157 1.18 -7.12 -22.59
C ASN A 157 1.37 -8.36 -21.70
N ASP A 158 2.24 -8.33 -20.70
CA ASP A 158 2.57 -9.47 -19.83
C ASP A 158 2.15 -9.20 -18.38
N SER A 159 0.86 -9.01 -18.13
CA SER A 159 0.32 -8.80 -16.78
C SER A 159 -0.04 -10.12 -16.09
N PHE A 160 -0.24 -10.06 -14.77
CA PHE A 160 -0.73 -11.18 -13.98
C PHE A 160 -1.66 -10.69 -12.88
N SER A 161 -2.45 -11.60 -12.33
CA SER A 161 -3.46 -11.28 -11.33
C SER A 161 -2.95 -11.56 -9.92
N VAL A 162 -3.13 -10.61 -9.01
CA VAL A 162 -2.84 -10.78 -7.58
C VAL A 162 -4.05 -10.38 -6.75
N SER A 163 -4.22 -11.05 -5.61
CA SER A 163 -5.17 -10.63 -4.59
C SER A 163 -4.64 -9.38 -3.88
N SER A 164 -5.41 -8.28 -3.89
CA SER A 164 -5.00 -7.00 -3.32
C SER A 164 -6.14 -6.33 -2.55
N VAL A 165 -5.81 -5.50 -1.55
CA VAL A 165 -6.79 -4.72 -0.79
C VAL A 165 -7.45 -3.69 -1.73
N ARG A 166 -8.74 -3.42 -1.52
CA ARG A 166 -9.46 -2.36 -2.22
C ARG A 166 -8.97 -0.98 -1.74
N LEU A 167 -8.84 -0.01 -2.64
CA LEU A 167 -8.37 1.33 -2.27
C LEU A 167 -9.31 2.01 -1.27
N GLU A 168 -10.63 1.79 -1.39
CA GLU A 168 -11.61 2.29 -0.44
C GLU A 168 -11.41 1.73 0.97
N THR A 169 -10.97 0.47 1.06
CA THR A 169 -10.61 -0.17 2.34
C THR A 169 -9.32 0.42 2.89
N VAL A 170 -8.29 0.63 2.06
CA VAL A 170 -7.06 1.28 2.50
C VAL A 170 -7.33 2.68 3.07
N VAL A 171 -8.15 3.48 2.37
CA VAL A 171 -8.56 4.82 2.85
C VAL A 171 -9.25 4.73 4.20
N ALA A 172 -10.22 3.82 4.36
CA ALA A 172 -10.95 3.68 5.62
C ALA A 172 -10.06 3.19 6.77
N GLU A 173 -9.12 2.26 6.52
CA GLU A 173 -8.18 1.76 7.52
C GLU A 173 -7.19 2.84 7.96
N CYS A 174 -6.59 3.56 7.02
CA CYS A 174 -5.72 4.69 7.31
C CYS A 174 -6.47 5.78 8.10
N PHE A 175 -7.73 6.06 7.75
CA PHE A 175 -8.52 7.06 8.47
C PHE A 175 -8.83 6.63 9.91
N ILE A 176 -9.14 5.35 10.15
CA ILE A 176 -9.30 4.84 11.51
C ILE A 176 -8.00 5.00 12.30
N GLU A 177 -6.84 4.69 11.71
CA GLU A 177 -5.56 4.87 12.41
C GLU A 177 -5.27 6.36 12.73
N VAL A 178 -5.63 7.28 11.83
CA VAL A 178 -5.57 8.73 12.12
C VAL A 178 -6.45 9.09 13.31
N LEU A 179 -7.67 8.55 13.39
CA LEU A 179 -8.58 8.76 14.52
C LEU A 179 -8.03 8.19 15.84
N GLU A 180 -7.40 7.02 15.79
CA GLU A 180 -6.80 6.36 16.97
C GLU A 180 -5.62 7.16 17.54
N ASN A 181 -4.78 7.73 16.67
CA ASN A 181 -3.61 8.51 17.09
C ASN A 181 -3.96 9.89 17.64
N LYS A 182 -5.18 10.41 17.40
CA LYS A 182 -5.73 11.71 17.89
C LYS A 182 -4.99 12.98 17.46
N GLU A 183 -3.77 12.87 16.93
CA GLU A 183 -3.00 13.97 16.35
C GLU A 183 -2.61 13.63 14.90
N ILE A 184 -2.83 14.58 13.98
CA ILE A 184 -2.54 14.40 12.56
C ILE A 184 -1.04 14.21 12.29
N LEU A 185 -0.18 14.84 13.11
CA LEU A 185 1.27 14.76 12.98
C LEU A 185 1.84 13.40 13.37
N ASP A 186 1.09 12.61 14.13
CA ASP A 186 1.46 11.23 14.47
C ASP A 186 1.01 10.23 13.39
N SER A 187 0.30 10.73 12.36
CA SER A 187 -0.31 9.93 11.29
C SER A 187 0.06 10.43 9.89
N LEU A 188 1.25 11.03 9.73
CA LEU A 188 1.69 11.60 8.44
C LEU A 188 1.70 10.56 7.31
N TYR A 189 2.04 9.30 7.62
CA TYR A 189 2.06 8.23 6.63
C TYR A 189 0.65 7.88 6.16
N GLU A 190 -0.31 7.76 7.07
CA GLU A 190 -1.70 7.47 6.77
C GLU A 190 -2.34 8.63 5.97
N ILE A 191 -2.08 9.87 6.36
CA ILE A 191 -2.49 11.08 5.63
C ILE A 191 -1.90 11.09 4.23
N PHE A 192 -0.61 10.75 4.09
CA PHE A 192 0.05 10.64 2.79
C PHE A 192 -0.61 9.57 1.91
N ILE A 193 -0.89 8.38 2.44
CA ILE A 193 -1.56 7.30 1.72
C ILE A 193 -2.94 7.75 1.24
N ILE A 194 -3.76 8.32 2.12
CA ILE A 194 -5.11 8.77 1.78
C ILE A 194 -5.04 9.84 0.68
N ALA A 195 -4.18 10.84 0.85
CA ALA A 195 -4.00 11.91 -0.14
C ALA A 195 -3.54 11.35 -1.49
N LYS A 196 -2.58 10.40 -1.50
CA LYS A 196 -2.09 9.78 -2.73
C LYS A 196 -3.21 9.05 -3.46
N ILE A 197 -4.06 8.34 -2.72
CA ILE A 197 -5.21 7.65 -3.32
C ILE A 197 -6.21 8.70 -3.86
N ALA A 198 -6.57 9.69 -3.03
CA ALA A 198 -7.52 10.73 -3.37
C ALA A 198 -7.12 11.55 -4.61
N GLN A 199 -5.81 11.77 -4.81
CA GLN A 199 -5.30 12.54 -5.94
C GLN A 199 -5.31 11.79 -7.27
N ASN A 200 -5.35 10.46 -7.25
CA ASN A 200 -5.05 9.65 -8.44
C ASN A 200 -6.12 8.63 -8.81
N PHE A 201 -7.09 8.34 -7.95
CA PHE A 201 -8.09 7.32 -8.21
C PHE A 201 -9.49 7.77 -7.89
N SER A 202 -10.44 7.36 -8.71
CA SER A 202 -11.85 7.41 -8.37
C SER A 202 -12.17 6.40 -7.27
N LEU A 203 -12.99 6.80 -6.30
CA LEU A 203 -13.38 5.96 -5.17
C LEU A 203 -14.88 5.98 -5.00
N ASN A 204 -15.46 4.84 -4.65
CA ASN A 204 -16.86 4.77 -4.29
C ASN A 204 -17.02 5.10 -2.80
N GLY A 205 -17.62 6.24 -2.48
CA GLY A 205 -17.77 6.72 -1.11
C GLY A 205 -18.64 5.79 -0.25
N ARG A 206 -19.63 5.11 -0.86
CA ARG A 206 -20.45 4.10 -0.17
C ARG A 206 -19.60 2.99 0.41
N LYS A 207 -18.62 2.47 -0.34
CA LYS A 207 -17.72 1.41 0.14
C LYS A 207 -16.81 1.85 1.27
N VAL A 208 -16.36 3.11 1.26
CA VAL A 208 -15.62 3.70 2.40
C VAL A 208 -16.54 3.73 3.61
N GLN A 209 -17.76 4.25 3.47
CA GLN A 209 -18.77 4.31 4.53
C GLN A 209 -19.10 2.93 5.10
N ASP A 210 -19.40 1.95 4.26
CA ASP A 210 -19.77 0.60 4.67
C ASP A 210 -18.65 -0.07 5.46
N TYR A 211 -17.39 0.19 5.10
CA TYR A 211 -16.25 -0.29 5.86
C TYR A 211 -16.21 0.34 7.26
N LEU A 212 -16.30 1.67 7.34
CA LEU A 212 -16.32 2.39 8.62
C LEU A 212 -17.49 1.96 9.50
N ARG A 213 -18.70 1.81 8.92
CA ARG A 213 -19.90 1.30 9.62
C ARG A 213 -19.66 -0.10 10.19
N THR A 214 -19.10 -1.01 9.38
CA THR A 214 -18.75 -2.36 9.85
C THR A 214 -17.75 -2.31 11.03
N GLN A 215 -16.78 -1.41 11.02
CA GLN A 215 -15.81 -1.28 12.12
C GLN A 215 -16.45 -0.64 13.37
N LYS A 216 -17.36 0.32 13.20
CA LYS A 216 -18.15 0.93 14.27
C LYS A 216 -18.99 -0.12 14.99
N GLU A 217 -19.71 -0.97 14.27
CA GLU A 217 -20.57 -2.02 14.82
C GLU A 217 -19.80 -3.11 15.58
N LYS A 218 -18.54 -3.35 15.21
CA LYS A 218 -17.68 -4.36 15.85
C LYS A 218 -16.94 -3.85 17.09
N SER A 219 -16.89 -2.54 17.29
CA SER A 219 -16.11 -1.91 18.35
C SER A 219 -16.96 -1.65 19.58
N GLU A 220 -16.50 -2.06 20.77
CA GLU A 220 -17.18 -1.76 22.04
C GLU A 220 -17.22 -0.25 22.34
N LYS A 221 -16.21 0.48 21.84
CA LYS A 221 -16.11 1.94 21.89
C LYS A 221 -15.75 2.44 20.51
N TRP A 222 -16.50 3.43 20.03
CA TRP A 222 -16.23 4.11 18.76
C TRP A 222 -15.97 5.60 19.01
N PHE A 223 -15.41 6.25 18.00
CA PHE A 223 -15.16 7.69 17.96
C PHE A 223 -16.46 8.50 18.01
N LEU A 224 -16.35 9.75 18.42
CA LEU A 224 -17.42 10.74 18.42
C LEU A 224 -17.45 11.50 17.09
N GLU A 225 -18.61 12.03 16.71
CA GLU A 225 -18.77 12.85 15.50
C GLU A 225 -17.75 14.01 15.46
N THR A 226 -17.48 14.62 16.63
CA THR A 226 -16.56 15.75 16.80
C THR A 226 -15.09 15.40 16.58
N ASP A 227 -14.70 14.13 16.63
CA ASP A 227 -13.28 13.73 16.54
C ASP A 227 -12.68 14.10 15.19
N PHE A 228 -13.46 14.01 14.10
CA PHE A 228 -13.02 14.46 12.79
C PHE A 228 -12.67 15.95 12.77
N LYS A 229 -13.57 16.79 13.29
CA LYS A 229 -13.35 18.24 13.36
C LYS A 229 -12.12 18.58 14.20
N ASN A 230 -11.93 17.89 15.32
CA ASN A 230 -10.77 18.10 16.19
C ASN A 230 -9.44 17.76 15.50
N LEU A 231 -9.43 16.76 14.61
CA LEU A 231 -8.24 16.33 13.88
C LEU A 231 -7.90 17.21 12.67
N PHE A 232 -8.92 17.70 11.97
CA PHE A 232 -8.75 18.30 10.65
C PHE A 232 -9.01 19.81 10.62
N HIS A 233 -9.74 20.38 11.57
CA HIS A 233 -10.05 21.82 11.61
C HIS A 233 -9.19 22.52 12.66
N PHE A 234 -7.88 22.55 12.41
CA PHE A 234 -6.88 23.25 13.21
C PHE A 234 -6.09 24.24 12.34
N GLU A 235 -5.47 25.24 12.98
CA GLU A 235 -4.58 26.16 12.27
C GLU A 235 -3.26 25.48 11.92
N ILE A 236 -2.93 25.43 10.62
CA ILE A 236 -1.66 24.86 10.18
C ILE A 236 -0.52 25.82 10.51
N GLU A 237 0.17 25.52 11.60
CA GLU A 237 1.39 26.22 11.98
C GLU A 237 2.61 25.78 11.15
N LYS A 238 3.63 26.63 11.13
CA LYS A 238 4.92 26.38 10.45
C LYS A 238 5.54 25.02 10.79
N GLN A 239 5.41 24.55 12.03
CA GLN A 239 5.96 23.27 12.46
C GLN A 239 5.35 22.07 11.72
N HIS A 240 4.07 22.13 11.35
CA HIS A 240 3.40 21.07 10.61
C HIS A 240 4.01 20.91 9.21
N GLN A 241 4.20 22.03 8.52
CA GLN A 241 4.85 22.04 7.21
C GLN A 241 6.29 21.52 7.27
N VAL A 242 7.04 21.84 8.32
CA VAL A 242 8.41 21.34 8.50
C VAL A 242 8.42 19.82 8.68
N LYS A 243 7.57 19.28 9.57
CA LYS A 243 7.47 17.83 9.78
C LYS A 243 7.01 17.10 8.51
N TRP A 244 6.04 17.67 7.79
CA TRP A 244 5.57 17.12 6.52
C TRP A 244 6.68 17.08 5.45
N LYS A 245 7.46 18.15 5.32
CA LYS A 245 8.62 18.18 4.40
C LYS A 245 9.67 17.15 4.78
N GLN A 246 9.97 17.01 6.07
CA GLN A 246 10.91 15.98 6.55
C GLN A 246 10.40 14.58 6.19
N PHE A 247 9.12 14.30 6.42
CA PHE A 247 8.48 13.06 6.02
C PHE A 247 8.58 12.82 4.50
N CYS A 248 8.17 13.78 3.66
CA CYS A 248 8.24 13.64 2.20
C CYS A 248 9.65 13.38 1.69
N ASN A 249 10.66 14.03 2.28
CA ASN A 249 12.06 13.83 1.94
C ASN A 249 12.54 12.40 2.27
N VAL A 250 12.08 11.83 3.38
CA VAL A 250 12.37 10.42 3.73
C VAL A 250 11.70 9.46 2.75
N GLU A 251 10.46 9.73 2.37
CA GLU A 251 9.70 8.93 1.39
C GLU A 251 10.10 9.19 -0.07
N GLY A 252 11.02 10.12 -0.33
CA GLY A 252 11.49 10.48 -1.67
C GLY A 252 10.40 11.01 -2.60
N GLU A 253 9.39 11.65 -2.01
CA GLU A 253 8.25 12.24 -2.70
C GLU A 253 8.43 13.75 -2.86
N ASN A 254 7.70 14.34 -3.81
CA ASN A 254 7.72 15.79 -3.98
C ASN A 254 7.03 16.48 -2.80
N GLU A 255 7.60 17.59 -2.35
CA GLU A 255 7.04 18.41 -1.27
C GLU A 255 5.75 19.11 -1.72
N ASN A 256 4.60 18.45 -1.59
CA ASN A 256 3.31 19.14 -1.65
C ASN A 256 3.10 19.99 -0.39
N ASP A 257 2.35 21.07 -0.52
CA ASP A 257 1.95 21.88 0.63
C ASP A 257 1.09 21.03 1.59
N PHE A 258 1.42 21.04 2.88
CA PHE A 258 0.71 20.23 3.86
C PHE A 258 -0.76 20.64 3.95
N LEU A 259 -1.07 21.93 3.78
CA LEU A 259 -2.43 22.44 3.71
C LEU A 259 -3.22 21.79 2.59
N GLN A 260 -2.65 21.73 1.38
CA GLN A 260 -3.32 21.12 0.23
C GLN A 260 -3.53 19.61 0.42
N VAL A 261 -2.60 18.95 1.12
CA VAL A 261 -2.69 17.52 1.46
C VAL A 261 -3.80 17.29 2.48
N THR A 262 -3.91 18.12 3.52
CA THR A 262 -4.98 18.00 4.49
C THR A 262 -6.33 18.34 3.86
N GLU A 263 -6.43 19.39 3.04
CA GLU A 263 -7.68 19.79 2.37
C GLU A 263 -8.27 18.68 1.49
N ILE A 264 -7.44 17.96 0.73
CA ILE A 264 -7.93 16.86 -0.11
C ILE A 264 -8.37 15.66 0.72
N VAL A 265 -7.67 15.37 1.82
CA VAL A 265 -8.05 14.32 2.77
C VAL A 265 -9.38 14.66 3.43
N CYS A 266 -9.55 15.91 3.89
CA CYS A 266 -10.81 16.40 4.46
C CYS A 266 -11.96 16.27 3.46
N SER A 267 -11.75 16.77 2.24
CA SER A 267 -12.77 16.75 1.17
C SER A 267 -13.23 15.32 0.83
N LEU A 268 -12.33 14.34 0.93
CA LEU A 268 -12.65 12.93 0.70
C LEU A 268 -13.41 12.28 1.89
N LEU A 269 -13.04 12.62 3.12
CA LEU A 269 -13.50 11.89 4.31
C LEU A 269 -14.68 12.54 5.02
N GLU A 270 -14.75 13.87 5.08
CA GLU A 270 -15.77 14.60 5.83
C GLU A 270 -17.20 14.25 5.38
N PRO A 271 -17.53 14.21 4.07
CA PRO A 271 -18.89 13.88 3.62
C PRO A 271 -19.30 12.45 4.03
N VAL A 272 -18.36 11.51 3.96
CA VAL A 272 -18.57 10.11 4.33
C VAL A 272 -18.74 9.97 5.85
N TRP A 273 -17.94 10.69 6.62
CA TRP A 273 -18.00 10.73 8.08
C TRP A 273 -19.33 11.30 8.58
N ASN A 274 -19.74 12.45 8.05
CA ASN A 274 -21.01 13.08 8.42
C ASN A 274 -22.20 12.16 8.10
N ALA A 275 -22.19 11.53 6.92
CA ALA A 275 -23.22 10.56 6.55
C ALA A 275 -23.26 9.34 7.49
N LEU A 276 -22.10 8.86 7.96
CA LEU A 276 -22.01 7.76 8.93
C LEU A 276 -22.65 8.10 10.29
N PHE A 277 -22.52 9.33 10.78
CA PHE A 277 -23.12 9.75 12.06
C PHE A 277 -24.59 10.15 11.96
N GLN A 278 -25.01 10.63 10.79
CA GLN A 278 -26.43 10.88 10.49
C GLN A 278 -27.21 9.60 10.16
N ASP A 279 -26.53 8.45 10.12
CA ASP A 279 -27.08 7.14 9.75
C ASP A 279 -27.80 7.13 8.38
N ILE A 280 -27.24 7.88 7.43
CA ILE A 280 -27.73 7.95 6.04
C ILE A 280 -26.79 7.18 5.11
N GLU A 281 -27.32 6.62 4.04
CA GLU A 281 -26.51 5.97 3.01
C GLU A 281 -25.81 7.01 2.12
N PHE A 282 -24.48 6.92 2.01
CA PHE A 282 -23.69 7.82 1.17
C PHE A 282 -23.47 7.23 -0.22
N PHE A 283 -23.88 7.92 -1.29
CA PHE A 283 -23.81 7.41 -2.67
C PHE A 283 -22.86 8.17 -3.59
N GLY A 284 -21.98 9.02 -3.06
CA GLY A 284 -21.06 9.79 -3.89
C GLY A 284 -19.92 8.95 -4.48
N ASP A 285 -19.53 9.25 -5.72
CA ASP A 285 -18.29 8.78 -6.33
C ASP A 285 -17.25 9.91 -6.34
N TRP A 286 -16.11 9.67 -5.71
CA TRP A 286 -15.00 10.62 -5.63
C TRP A 286 -14.33 10.75 -6.99
N MET A 287 -14.21 11.99 -7.47
CA MET A 287 -13.50 12.32 -8.71
C MET A 287 -12.16 13.00 -8.37
N PRO A 288 -11.01 12.34 -8.60
CA PRO A 288 -9.71 12.89 -8.24
C PRO A 288 -9.39 14.20 -8.97
N GLU A 289 -9.86 14.37 -10.22
CA GLU A 289 -9.63 15.57 -11.03
C GLU A 289 -10.37 16.80 -10.47
N LEU A 290 -11.52 16.57 -9.82
CA LEU A 290 -12.35 17.62 -9.23
C LEU A 290 -12.12 17.79 -7.73
N LYS A 291 -11.40 16.85 -7.10
CA LYS A 291 -11.18 16.76 -5.66
C LYS A 291 -12.48 16.85 -4.84
N ARG A 292 -13.55 16.19 -5.33
CA ARG A 292 -14.85 16.14 -4.66
C ARG A 292 -15.65 14.91 -5.09
N TYR A 293 -16.70 14.60 -4.34
CA TYR A 293 -17.71 13.62 -4.76
C TYR A 293 -18.66 14.22 -5.79
N LEU A 294 -19.09 13.39 -6.74
CA LEU A 294 -20.28 13.59 -7.55
C LEU A 294 -21.37 12.62 -7.09
N GLY A 295 -22.62 13.09 -7.10
CA GLY A 295 -23.81 12.28 -6.80
C GLY A 295 -24.75 12.26 -8.00
#